data_AF-A0A943RGS2-F1
#
_entry.id   AF-A0A943RGS2-F1
#
_cell.length_a   1.000
_cell.length_b   1.000
_cell.length_c   1.000
_cell.angle_alpha   90.00
_cell.angle_beta   90.00
_cell.angle_gamma   90.00
#
_symmetry.space_group_name_H-M   'P 1'
#
loop_
_entity.id
_entity.type
_entity.pdbx_description
1 polymer ?
#
loop_
_entity_poly.entity_id
_entity_poly.type
_entity_poly.pdbx_seq_one_letter_code
_entity_poly.pdbx_strand_id
1 'polypeptide(L)'
;MTASEMVRSALAEAGKTQKELAEFMGWSPQNLSGRLKNDTLTFDELNKALGFVGYSVKMVSSTGSELLDLGNSGSPRVVQMVGGVTYDTGKAESLCTSKEHPDDKLYMELFKDQSGAYFLAYYQVWEGGYNSISPMSKSASKKFWARYSGLPESDMK
;
A
#
# COMPACT_ATOMS: atom_id res chain seq x y z
N MET A 1 -13.64 -1.01 -20.04
CA MET A 1 -14.13 -1.73 -18.86
C MET A 1 -14.70 -0.72 -17.88
N THR A 2 -15.97 -0.84 -17.49
CA THR A 2 -16.62 0.03 -16.49
C THR A 2 -16.45 -0.53 -15.08
N ALA A 3 -16.72 0.30 -14.05
CA ALA A 3 -16.72 -0.12 -12.66
C ALA A 3 -17.64 -1.33 -12.40
N SER A 4 -18.84 -1.32 -13.02
CA SER A 4 -19.79 -2.43 -12.88
C SER A 4 -19.32 -3.70 -13.58
N GLU A 5 -18.64 -3.59 -14.72
CA GLU A 5 -18.03 -4.73 -15.43
C GLU A 5 -16.89 -5.36 -14.62
N MET A 6 -16.07 -4.53 -13.96
CA MET A 6 -15.01 -5.00 -13.06
C MET A 6 -15.60 -5.82 -11.91
N VAL A 7 -16.61 -5.28 -11.23
CA VAL A 7 -17.27 -5.97 -10.10
C VAL A 7 -17.91 -7.28 -10.53
N ARG A 8 -18.63 -7.30 -11.67
CA ARG A 8 -19.26 -8.53 -12.18
C ARG A 8 -18.25 -9.60 -12.52
N SER A 9 -17.16 -9.22 -13.18
CA SER A 9 -16.09 -10.15 -13.56
C SER A 9 -15.40 -10.73 -12.32
N ALA A 10 -15.04 -9.87 -11.36
CA ALA A 10 -14.37 -10.29 -10.13
C ALA A 10 -15.26 -11.19 -9.26
N LEU A 11 -16.56 -10.92 -9.18
CA LEU A 11 -17.52 -11.81 -8.51
C LEU A 11 -17.60 -13.18 -9.18
N ALA A 12 -17.69 -13.21 -10.51
CA ALA A 12 -17.76 -14.46 -11.27
C ALA A 12 -16.49 -15.31 -11.09
N GLU A 13 -15.32 -14.67 -11.14
CA GLU A 13 -14.01 -15.32 -10.93
C GLU A 13 -13.89 -15.88 -9.50
N ALA A 14 -14.33 -15.13 -8.49
CA ALA A 14 -14.32 -15.56 -7.10
C ALA A 14 -15.45 -16.54 -6.72
N GLY A 15 -16.34 -16.88 -7.65
CA GLY A 15 -17.51 -17.73 -7.37
C GLY A 15 -18.51 -17.09 -6.39
N LYS A 16 -18.54 -15.76 -6.32
CA LYS A 16 -19.39 -14.98 -5.41
C LYS A 16 -20.62 -14.41 -6.11
N THR A 17 -21.71 -14.30 -5.37
CA THR A 17 -22.98 -13.78 -5.86
C THR A 17 -23.11 -12.28 -5.61
N GLN A 18 -23.92 -11.59 -6.44
CA GLN A 18 -24.30 -10.19 -6.15
C GLN A 18 -25.08 -10.06 -4.84
N LYS A 19 -25.76 -11.13 -4.39
CA LYS A 19 -26.46 -11.13 -3.10
C LYS A 19 -25.46 -11.03 -1.94
N GLU A 20 -24.42 -11.87 -1.95
CA GLU A 20 -23.35 -11.81 -0.94
C GLU A 20 -22.66 -10.44 -0.95
N LEU A 21 -22.41 -9.87 -2.13
CA LEU A 21 -21.86 -8.52 -2.22
C LEU A 21 -22.82 -7.46 -1.64
N ALA A 22 -24.12 -7.55 -1.92
CA ALA A 22 -25.11 -6.60 -1.38
C ALA A 22 -25.13 -6.65 0.15
N GLU A 23 -25.10 -7.85 0.73
CA GLU A 23 -25.02 -8.07 2.17
C GLU A 23 -23.73 -7.45 2.76
N PHE A 24 -22.58 -7.70 2.12
CA PHE A 24 -21.30 -7.10 2.54
C PHE A 24 -21.29 -5.56 2.45
N MET A 25 -21.94 -5.01 1.42
CA MET A 25 -22.04 -3.56 1.22
C MET A 25 -23.06 -2.90 2.15
N GLY A 26 -23.90 -3.67 2.84
CA GLY A 26 -25.00 -3.15 3.66
C GLY A 26 -26.16 -2.61 2.81
N TRP A 27 -26.37 -3.14 1.61
CA TRP A 27 -27.36 -2.70 0.65
C TRP A 27 -28.42 -3.76 0.37
N SER A 28 -29.60 -3.32 -0.08
CA SER A 28 -30.56 -4.25 -0.68
C SER A 28 -30.04 -4.77 -2.04
N PRO A 29 -30.38 -6.00 -2.45
CA PRO A 29 -30.04 -6.51 -3.78
C PRO A 29 -30.53 -5.63 -4.92
N GLN A 30 -31.69 -4.97 -4.77
CA GLN A 30 -32.24 -4.04 -5.76
C GLN A 30 -31.40 -2.77 -5.89
N ASN A 31 -30.88 -2.22 -4.77
CA ASN A 31 -30.00 -1.06 -4.79
C ASN A 31 -28.69 -1.40 -5.50
N LEU A 32 -28.04 -2.52 -5.14
CA LEU A 32 -26.82 -2.97 -5.82
C LEU A 32 -27.08 -3.21 -7.31
N SER A 33 -28.15 -3.90 -7.67
CA SER A 33 -28.51 -4.15 -9.07
C SER A 33 -28.73 -2.86 -9.85
N GLY A 34 -29.41 -1.88 -9.26
CA GLY A 34 -29.60 -0.56 -9.84
C GLY A 34 -28.28 0.18 -10.08
N ARG A 35 -27.39 0.16 -9.09
CA ARG A 35 -26.05 0.78 -9.20
C ARG A 35 -25.19 0.13 -10.27
N LEU A 36 -25.17 -1.20 -10.33
CA LEU A 36 -24.45 -1.95 -11.35
C LEU A 36 -25.05 -1.78 -12.75
N LYS A 37 -26.36 -1.56 -12.85
CA LYS A 37 -27.03 -1.33 -14.13
C LYS A 37 -26.77 0.08 -14.66
N ASN A 38 -26.71 1.07 -13.77
CA ASN A 38 -26.60 2.48 -14.13
C ASN A 38 -25.17 3.02 -14.07
N ASP A 39 -24.17 2.19 -13.75
CA ASP A 39 -22.77 2.57 -13.58
C ASP A 39 -22.56 3.72 -12.58
N THR A 40 -23.27 3.68 -11.45
CA THR A 40 -23.25 4.75 -10.44
C THR A 40 -22.46 4.38 -9.18
N LEU A 41 -21.51 3.45 -9.28
CA LEU A 41 -20.59 3.18 -8.17
C LEU A 41 -19.58 4.32 -8.06
N THR A 42 -19.48 4.90 -6.87
CA THR A 42 -18.39 5.81 -6.53
C THR A 42 -17.07 5.04 -6.44
N PHE A 43 -15.95 5.76 -6.44
CA PHE A 43 -14.62 5.14 -6.29
C PHE A 43 -14.51 4.33 -4.99
N ASP A 44 -14.98 4.86 -3.87
CA ASP A 44 -14.92 4.16 -2.57
C ASP A 44 -15.78 2.89 -2.57
N GLU A 45 -16.96 2.95 -3.18
CA GLU A 45 -17.85 1.80 -3.31
C GLU A 45 -17.26 0.73 -4.24
N LEU A 46 -16.62 1.13 -5.34
CA LEU A 46 -15.90 0.22 -6.23
C LEU A 46 -14.74 -0.45 -5.49
N ASN A 47 -13.91 0.33 -4.78
CA ASN A 47 -12.77 -0.19 -4.04
C ASN A 47 -13.23 -1.19 -2.95
N LYS A 48 -14.29 -0.85 -2.22
CA LYS A 48 -14.88 -1.75 -1.22
C LYS A 48 -15.46 -3.01 -1.85
N ALA A 49 -16.16 -2.90 -2.98
CA ALA A 49 -16.76 -4.05 -3.66
C ALA A 49 -15.72 -5.00 -4.25
N LEU A 50 -14.61 -4.48 -4.78
CA LEU A 50 -13.49 -5.29 -5.27
C LEU A 50 -12.67 -5.90 -4.13
N GLY A 51 -12.52 -5.17 -3.01
CA GLY A 51 -11.91 -5.68 -1.79
C GLY A 51 -12.63 -6.90 -1.21
N PHE A 52 -13.96 -6.98 -1.33
CA PHE A 52 -14.75 -8.15 -0.93
C PHE A 52 -14.29 -9.46 -1.59
N VAL A 53 -13.80 -9.38 -2.82
CA VAL A 53 -13.32 -10.52 -3.62
C VAL A 53 -11.79 -10.58 -3.74
N GLY A 54 -11.07 -9.83 -2.90
CA GLY A 54 -9.61 -9.90 -2.79
C GLY A 54 -8.83 -9.05 -3.79
N TYR A 55 -9.47 -8.13 -4.50
CA TYR A 55 -8.79 -7.18 -5.39
C TYR A 55 -8.56 -5.83 -4.70
N SER A 56 -7.51 -5.13 -5.11
CA SER A 56 -7.24 -3.74 -4.69
C SER A 56 -7.26 -2.80 -5.90
N VAL A 57 -7.82 -1.59 -5.71
CA VAL A 57 -7.79 -0.54 -6.74
C VAL A 57 -6.62 0.39 -6.45
N LYS A 58 -5.77 0.62 -7.45
CA LYS A 58 -4.68 1.59 -7.36
C LYS A 58 -4.75 2.60 -8.50
N MET A 59 -4.33 3.82 -8.20
CA MET A 59 -4.13 4.86 -9.20
C MET A 59 -2.73 4.69 -9.79
N VAL A 60 -2.68 4.51 -11.10
CA VAL A 60 -1.44 4.39 -11.87
C VAL A 60 -1.42 5.50 -12.91
N SER A 61 -0.30 6.19 -13.04
CA SER A 61 -0.06 7.14 -14.12
C SER A 61 -0.13 6.44 -15.49
N SER A 62 -0.36 7.22 -16.54
CA SER A 62 -0.38 6.71 -17.92
C SER A 62 0.94 6.05 -18.35
N THR A 63 2.04 6.38 -17.67
CA THR A 63 3.38 5.79 -17.87
C THR A 63 3.64 4.55 -17.01
N GLY A 64 2.64 4.08 -16.26
CA GLY A 64 2.73 2.86 -15.44
C GLY A 64 3.28 3.06 -14.03
N SER A 65 3.53 4.30 -13.61
CA SER A 65 4.00 4.62 -12.24
C SER A 65 2.81 4.71 -11.29
N GLU A 66 2.79 3.92 -10.21
CA GLU A 66 1.75 4.01 -9.17
C GLU A 66 1.87 5.33 -8.38
N LEU A 67 0.74 5.86 -7.92
CA LEU A 67 0.75 6.96 -6.94
C LEU A 67 1.26 6.42 -5.60
N LEU A 68 2.40 6.94 -5.14
CA LEU A 68 2.98 6.57 -3.85
C LEU A 68 2.10 7.07 -2.70
N ASP A 69 1.93 6.23 -1.68
CA ASP A 69 1.26 6.61 -0.43
C ASP A 69 2.25 7.34 0.49
N LEU A 70 2.57 8.58 0.10
CA LEU A 70 3.60 9.38 0.78
C LEU A 70 3.16 9.77 2.19
N GLY A 71 4.07 9.63 3.16
CA GLY A 71 3.79 10.02 4.54
C GLY A 71 2.90 9.04 5.31
N ASN A 72 2.77 7.81 4.81
CA ASN A 72 2.07 6.71 5.49
C ASN A 72 2.86 6.10 6.67
N SER A 73 4.08 6.58 6.94
CA SER A 73 4.88 6.14 8.09
C SER A 73 4.41 6.76 9.40
N GLY A 74 4.29 5.94 10.44
CA GLY A 74 4.07 6.39 11.82
C GLY A 74 5.36 6.71 12.59
N SER A 75 6.52 6.57 11.96
CA SER A 75 7.84 6.75 12.59
C SER A 75 8.29 8.21 12.56
N PRO A 76 9.25 8.64 13.41
CA PRO A 76 9.80 9.98 13.37
C PRO A 76 10.36 10.33 11.98
N ARG A 77 10.16 11.56 11.51
CA ARG A 77 10.71 11.98 10.22
C ARG A 77 12.25 12.02 10.28
N VAL A 78 12.91 11.43 9.29
CA VAL A 78 14.36 11.45 9.12
C VAL A 78 14.67 12.02 7.75
N VAL A 79 15.59 12.98 7.71
CA VAL A 79 16.12 13.57 6.48
C VAL A 79 17.63 13.46 6.53
N GLN A 80 18.24 12.81 5.54
CA GLN A 80 19.69 12.63 5.50
C GLN A 80 20.21 12.66 4.07
N MET A 81 21.35 13.33 3.86
CA MET A 81 22.10 13.27 2.63
C MET A 81 23.10 12.12 2.65
N VAL A 82 23.05 11.24 1.66
CA VAL A 82 23.99 10.12 1.50
C VAL A 82 24.47 10.08 0.05
N GLY A 83 25.79 10.15 -0.16
CA GLY A 83 26.36 10.13 -1.51
C GLY A 83 25.87 11.26 -2.43
N GLY A 84 25.51 12.42 -1.86
CA GLY A 84 24.98 13.56 -2.62
C GLY A 84 23.48 13.52 -2.92
N VAL A 85 22.78 12.44 -2.54
CA VAL A 85 21.31 12.32 -2.67
C VAL A 85 20.67 12.57 -1.31
N THR A 86 19.63 13.40 -1.27
CA THR A 86 18.85 13.66 -0.05
C THR A 86 17.67 12.71 0.02
N TYR A 87 17.63 11.91 1.08
CA TYR A 87 16.50 11.04 1.41
C TYR A 87 15.67 11.68 2.51
N ASP A 88 14.35 11.60 2.38
CA ASP A 88 13.38 12.21 3.30
C ASP A 88 12.21 11.25 3.50
N THR A 89 12.09 10.69 4.71
CA THR A 89 11.01 9.73 5.02
C THR A 89 9.63 10.36 4.92
N GLY A 90 9.51 11.68 5.07
CA GLY A 90 8.25 12.41 4.89
C GLY A 90 7.83 12.61 3.43
N LYS A 91 8.71 12.29 2.47
CA LYS A 91 8.46 12.37 1.02
C LYS A 91 8.59 11.01 0.33
N ALA A 92 8.55 9.94 1.11
CA ALA A 92 8.65 8.56 0.63
C ALA A 92 7.44 7.75 1.14
N GLU A 93 7.15 6.68 0.43
CA GLU A 93 6.20 5.64 0.88
C GLU A 93 6.95 4.69 1.80
N SER A 94 6.42 4.44 3.00
CA SER A 94 6.82 3.32 3.84
C SER A 94 6.24 2.04 3.29
N LEU A 95 7.10 1.05 3.08
CA LEU A 95 6.76 -0.26 2.54
C LEU A 95 6.53 -1.27 3.67
N CYS A 96 7.48 -1.39 4.58
CA CYS A 96 7.36 -2.26 5.75
C CYS A 96 8.37 -1.89 6.84
N THR A 97 8.13 -2.38 8.04
CA THR A 97 8.99 -2.13 9.20
C THR A 97 9.37 -3.43 9.90
N SER A 98 10.55 -3.45 10.51
CA SER A 98 10.96 -4.52 11.42
C SER A 98 10.41 -4.36 12.84
N LYS A 99 9.53 -3.38 13.05
CA LYS A 99 8.91 -3.09 14.34
C LYS A 99 7.90 -4.19 14.69
N GLU A 100 8.12 -4.90 15.79
CA GLU A 100 7.24 -5.99 16.24
C GLU A 100 6.16 -5.45 17.19
N HIS A 101 6.52 -4.47 18.02
CA HIS A 101 5.61 -3.81 18.94
C HIS A 101 5.59 -2.28 18.77
N PRO A 102 4.44 -1.60 18.99
CA PRO A 102 4.33 -0.14 18.87
C PRO A 102 5.35 0.64 19.72
N ASP A 103 5.83 0.07 20.81
CA ASP A 103 6.76 0.70 21.76
C ASP A 103 8.24 0.44 21.45
N ASP A 104 8.55 -0.37 20.44
CA ASP A 104 9.93 -0.65 20.04
C ASP A 104 10.68 0.65 19.75
N LYS A 105 11.84 0.78 20.38
CA LYS A 105 12.71 1.95 20.23
C LYS A 105 13.87 1.71 19.28
N LEU A 106 14.19 0.44 18.96
CA LEU A 106 15.20 0.07 17.97
C LEU A 106 14.53 -0.73 16.85
N TYR A 107 14.46 -0.15 15.66
CA TYR A 107 13.86 -0.82 14.50
C TYR A 107 14.32 -0.19 13.19
N MET A 108 13.97 -0.84 12.09
CA MET A 108 14.22 -0.37 10.74
C MET A 108 12.91 -0.26 9.97
N GLU A 109 12.88 0.63 8.98
CA GLU A 109 11.73 0.77 8.10
C GLU A 109 12.20 1.04 6.67
N LEU A 110 11.62 0.28 5.74
CA LEU A 110 11.94 0.33 4.34
C LEU A 110 11.06 1.35 3.64
N PHE A 111 11.68 2.25 2.90
CA PHE A 111 11.02 3.29 2.13
C PHE A 111 11.32 3.20 0.65
N LYS A 112 10.41 3.77 -0.15
CA LYS A 112 10.60 4.05 -1.58
C LYS A 112 10.25 5.51 -1.85
N ASP A 113 11.19 6.26 -2.43
CA ASP A 113 10.95 7.66 -2.80
C ASP A 113 10.27 7.81 -4.16
N GLN A 114 9.93 9.05 -4.50
CA GLN A 114 9.32 9.42 -5.79
C GLN A 114 10.18 9.10 -7.02
N SER A 115 11.50 8.97 -6.87
CA SER A 115 12.39 8.56 -7.96
C SER A 115 12.40 7.03 -8.16
N GLY A 116 11.80 6.28 -7.23
CA GLY A 116 11.82 4.83 -7.19
C GLY A 116 13.05 4.26 -6.48
N ALA A 117 13.85 5.10 -5.80
CA ALA A 117 14.98 4.65 -5.00
C ALA A 117 14.49 4.07 -3.68
N TYR A 118 15.12 2.97 -3.26
CA TYR A 118 14.83 2.31 -1.99
C TYR A 118 15.86 2.71 -0.95
N PHE A 119 15.44 2.87 0.29
CA PHE A 119 16.34 3.15 1.41
C PHE A 119 15.75 2.65 2.74
N LEU A 120 16.62 2.35 3.70
CA LEU A 120 16.21 2.03 5.08
C LEU A 120 16.42 3.25 5.96
N ALA A 121 15.43 3.56 6.78
CA ALA A 121 15.63 4.36 7.98
C ALA A 121 15.91 3.42 9.16
N TYR A 122 16.93 3.75 9.94
CA TYR A 122 17.27 3.10 11.21
C TYR A 122 16.82 4.01 12.33
N TYR A 123 16.03 3.47 13.25
CA TYR A 123 15.46 4.21 14.36
C TYR A 123 16.09 3.78 15.68
N GLN A 124 16.56 4.77 16.43
CA GLN A 124 17.10 4.65 17.79
C GLN A 124 16.38 5.68 18.67
N VAL A 125 15.16 5.36 19.07
CA VAL A 125 14.20 6.28 19.70
C VAL A 125 14.37 6.30 21.22
N TRP A 126 15.56 6.68 21.68
CA TRP A 126 15.89 6.91 23.10
C TRP A 126 16.81 8.12 23.25
N GLU A 127 17.04 8.56 24.48
CA GLU A 127 17.93 9.68 24.77
C GLU A 127 19.37 9.38 24.31
N GLY A 128 19.91 10.21 23.43
CA GLY A 128 21.23 10.00 22.81
C GLY A 128 21.24 9.01 21.63
N GLY A 129 20.09 8.43 21.26
CA GLY A 129 19.96 7.62 20.05
C GLY A 129 20.07 8.47 18.77
N TYR A 130 20.56 7.84 17.70
CA TYR A 130 20.75 8.51 16.41
C TYR A 130 20.03 7.77 15.29
N ASN A 131 19.06 8.43 14.66
CA ASN A 131 18.38 7.90 13.48
C ASN A 131 19.24 8.16 12.24
N SER A 132 19.26 7.21 11.32
CA SER A 132 20.04 7.34 10.09
C SER A 132 19.35 6.69 8.90
N ILE A 133 19.81 7.01 7.70
CA ILE A 133 19.36 6.45 6.44
C ILE A 133 20.53 5.76 5.74
N SER A 134 20.25 4.59 5.17
CA SER A 134 21.14 3.92 4.21
C SER A 134 20.41 3.64 2.90
N PRO A 135 20.92 4.10 1.75
CA PRO A 135 20.40 3.71 0.44
C PRO A 135 20.46 2.20 0.24
N MET A 136 19.48 1.64 -0.48
CA MET A 136 19.41 0.23 -0.78
C MET A 136 19.25 -0.02 -2.28
N SER A 137 19.84 -1.10 -2.75
CA SER A 137 19.50 -1.64 -4.07
C SER A 137 18.11 -2.29 -4.02
N LYS A 138 17.44 -2.35 -5.18
CA LYS A 138 16.15 -3.04 -5.33
C LYS A 138 16.22 -4.52 -4.92
N SER A 139 17.35 -5.19 -5.13
CA SER A 139 17.52 -6.59 -4.74
C SER A 139 17.65 -6.76 -3.22
N ALA A 140 18.28 -5.81 -2.54
CA ALA A 140 18.42 -5.83 -1.09
C ALA A 140 17.10 -5.43 -0.39
N SER A 141 16.36 -4.47 -0.95
CA SER A 141 15.03 -4.11 -0.44
C SER A 141 14.03 -5.26 -0.51
N LYS A 142 14.05 -6.06 -1.59
CA LYS A 142 13.23 -7.29 -1.69
C LYS A 142 13.47 -8.28 -0.56
N LYS A 143 14.75 -8.50 -0.20
CA LYS A 143 15.10 -9.40 0.91
C LYS A 143 14.61 -8.88 2.26
N PHE A 144 14.70 -7.57 2.49
CA PHE A 144 14.15 -6.95 3.69
C PHE A 144 12.63 -7.10 3.73
N TRP A 145 11.97 -6.81 2.61
CA TRP A 145 10.52 -6.98 2.45
C TRP A 145 10.07 -8.40 2.75
N ALA A 146 10.69 -9.42 2.13
CA ALA A 146 10.36 -10.82 2.35
C ALA A 146 10.41 -11.23 3.83
N ARG A 147 11.35 -10.62 4.56
CA ARG A 147 11.57 -10.92 5.97
C ARG A 147 10.56 -10.24 6.89
N TYR A 148 10.18 -8.99 6.60
CA TYR A 148 9.47 -8.15 7.58
C TYR A 148 8.05 -7.72 7.16
N SER A 149 7.67 -7.86 5.89
CA SER A 149 6.33 -7.48 5.42
C SER A 149 5.25 -8.53 5.75
N GLY A 150 5.66 -9.78 6.01
CA GLY A 150 4.73 -10.93 6.06
C GLY A 150 4.17 -11.33 4.69
N LEU A 151 4.70 -10.77 3.58
CA LEU A 151 4.26 -11.01 2.21
C LEU A 151 5.40 -11.53 1.32
N PRO A 152 5.09 -12.24 0.21
CA PRO A 152 6.10 -12.68 -0.76
C PRO A 152 6.88 -11.54 -1.41
N GLU A 153 8.09 -11.82 -1.91
CA GLU A 153 8.92 -10.86 -2.67
C GLU A 153 8.26 -10.32 -3.94
N SER A 154 7.36 -11.11 -4.55
CA SER A 154 6.62 -10.73 -5.76
C SER A 154 5.72 -9.52 -5.54
N ASP A 155 5.33 -9.27 -4.29
CA ASP A 155 4.29 -8.31 -3.94
C ASP A 155 4.88 -6.96 -3.51
N MET A 156 6.21 -6.85 -3.45
CA MET A 156 6.90 -5.60 -3.16
C MET A 156 6.76 -4.62 -4.33
N LYS A 157 6.11 -3.49 -4.06
CA LYS A 157 5.82 -2.42 -5.03
C LYS A 157 7.05 -1.61 -5.45
#